data_AF-A0A326GS44-F1
#
_entry.id   AF-A0A326GS44-F1
#
_cell.length_a   1.000
_cell.length_b   1.000
_cell.length_c   1.000
_cell.angle_alpha   90.00
_cell.angle_beta   90.00
_cell.angle_gamma   90.00
#
_symmetry.space_group_name_H-M   'P 1'
#
loop_
_entity.id
_entity.type
_entity.pdbx_description
1 polymer ?
#
loop_
_entity_poly.entity_id
_entity_poly.type
_entity_poly.pdbx_seq_one_letter_code
_entity_poly.pdbx_strand_id
1 'polypeptide(L)'
;MNAITEKQGFWKKSHHLDKMTFKELVVAYFQYPAIIAYIALSFVAIGLFAWRPAPLWPTLASVGISVVAYPFVWYLLHRWVLHSNWMFKFAPLAATWKRIHYDHHQDPNHLEVLFGALHTTLPAIAVATAPIGYLIGGFGGAMAALATGLITTCFYEFCHCIQHLAYKPKNKLLVEWKRKHMAHHFHDEHGNFGITNFFWDKIFGTHYERSERPEKSPTVFNLGYTEEVAKKYPKVAELSGGVAKGHPRYRG
;
A
#
# COMPACT_ATOMS: atom_id res chain seq x y z
N MET A 1 6.32 -29.19 -9.77
CA MET A 1 4.94 -29.37 -9.27
C MET A 1 4.67 -28.27 -8.26
N ASN A 2 3.91 -27.24 -8.63
CA ASN A 2 3.55 -26.17 -7.70
C ASN A 2 2.39 -26.67 -6.84
N ALA A 3 2.64 -26.86 -5.55
CA ALA A 3 1.57 -27.01 -4.59
C ALA A 3 0.79 -25.69 -4.58
N ILE A 4 -0.36 -25.67 -5.24
CA ILE A 4 -1.36 -24.63 -5.04
C ILE A 4 -1.81 -24.83 -3.61
N THR A 5 -1.31 -24.01 -2.69
CA THR A 5 -1.80 -23.97 -1.32
C THR A 5 -3.28 -23.60 -1.41
N GLU A 6 -4.16 -24.58 -1.27
CA GLU A 6 -5.61 -24.34 -1.31
C GLU A 6 -5.93 -23.25 -0.28
N LYS A 7 -6.65 -22.21 -0.72
CA LYS A 7 -7.10 -21.16 0.19
C LYS A 7 -8.01 -21.81 1.23
N GLN A 8 -7.65 -21.75 2.51
CA GLN A 8 -8.43 -22.35 3.61
C GLN A 8 -9.24 -21.30 4.38
N GLY A 9 -10.31 -21.74 5.04
CA GLY A 9 -11.13 -20.90 5.91
C GLY A 9 -11.83 -19.73 5.21
N PHE A 10 -11.82 -18.56 5.85
CA PHE A 10 -12.44 -17.31 5.35
C PHE A 10 -11.99 -16.97 3.93
N TRP A 11 -10.73 -17.22 3.58
CA TRP A 11 -10.11 -16.86 2.30
C TRP A 11 -10.46 -17.75 1.10
N LYS A 12 -11.39 -18.71 1.24
CA LYS A 12 -11.82 -19.60 0.14
C LYS A 12 -12.43 -18.86 -1.06
N LYS A 13 -12.93 -17.65 -0.86
CA LYS A 13 -13.52 -16.79 -1.89
C LYS A 13 -12.84 -15.41 -1.89
N SER A 14 -13.09 -14.62 -2.93
CA SER A 14 -12.68 -13.21 -2.96
C SER A 14 -13.57 -12.35 -2.05
N HIS A 15 -13.00 -11.28 -1.50
CA HIS A 15 -13.69 -10.36 -0.61
C HIS A 15 -13.67 -8.94 -1.18
N HIS A 16 -14.82 -8.27 -1.10
CA HIS A 16 -14.97 -6.90 -1.59
C HIS A 16 -15.40 -5.97 -0.46
N LEU A 17 -14.60 -4.95 -0.19
CA LEU A 17 -14.73 -4.02 0.92
C LEU A 17 -16.01 -3.18 0.88
N ASP A 18 -16.57 -2.93 -0.30
CA ASP A 18 -17.87 -2.28 -0.45
C ASP A 18 -19.05 -3.16 -0.01
N LYS A 19 -18.81 -4.45 0.23
CA LYS A 19 -19.80 -5.44 0.67
C LYS A 19 -19.51 -6.01 2.06
N MET A 20 -18.48 -5.50 2.74
CA MET A 20 -18.06 -5.96 4.06
C MET A 20 -18.47 -4.98 5.16
N THR A 21 -18.80 -5.53 6.32
CA THR A 21 -18.90 -4.78 7.58
C THR A 21 -17.52 -4.52 8.17
N PHE A 22 -17.43 -3.55 9.09
CA PHE A 22 -16.20 -3.29 9.82
C PHE A 22 -15.71 -4.51 10.62
N LYS A 23 -16.63 -5.29 11.19
CA LYS A 23 -16.30 -6.51 11.95
C LYS A 23 -15.66 -7.57 11.05
N GLU A 24 -16.22 -7.80 9.86
CA GLU A 24 -15.65 -8.72 8.88
C GLU A 24 -14.28 -8.26 8.40
N LEU A 25 -14.09 -6.95 8.18
CA LEU A 25 -12.77 -6.39 7.87
C LEU A 25 -11.75 -6.69 8.98
N VAL A 26 -12.09 -6.46 10.25
CA VAL A 26 -11.17 -6.72 11.36
C VAL A 26 -10.76 -8.19 11.39
N VAL A 27 -11.71 -9.12 11.24
CA VAL A 27 -11.42 -10.56 11.19
C VAL A 27 -10.51 -10.89 10.00
N ALA A 28 -10.84 -10.40 8.80
CA ALA A 28 -10.05 -10.62 7.60
C ALA A 28 -8.62 -10.09 7.78
N TYR A 29 -8.47 -8.85 8.25
CA TYR A 29 -7.18 -8.19 8.41
C TYR A 29 -6.19 -9.01 9.26
N PHE A 30 -6.63 -9.50 10.42
CA PHE A 30 -5.80 -10.32 11.31
C PHE A 30 -5.65 -11.78 10.87
N GLN A 31 -6.35 -12.22 9.83
CA GLN A 31 -6.16 -13.53 9.20
C GLN A 31 -5.30 -13.46 7.94
N TYR A 32 -4.90 -12.27 7.48
CA TYR A 32 -4.12 -12.14 6.25
C TYR A 32 -2.63 -12.48 6.50
N PRO A 33 -2.03 -13.42 5.74
CA PRO A 33 -0.67 -13.91 6.04
C PRO A 33 0.41 -12.83 6.11
N ALA A 34 0.36 -11.82 5.24
CA ALA A 34 1.35 -10.74 5.26
C ALA A 34 1.22 -9.88 6.52
N ILE A 35 0.00 -9.60 6.97
CA ILE A 35 -0.25 -8.83 8.21
C ILE A 35 0.24 -9.62 9.42
N ILE A 36 -0.05 -10.92 9.49
CA ILE A 36 0.47 -11.80 10.55
C ILE A 36 2.00 -11.77 10.56
N ALA A 37 2.64 -11.85 9.38
CA ALA A 37 4.09 -11.78 9.27
C ALA A 37 4.65 -10.44 9.73
N TYR A 38 4.05 -9.30 9.36
CA TYR A 38 4.50 -7.97 9.81
C TYR A 38 4.37 -7.80 11.32
N ILE A 39 3.28 -8.30 11.91
CA ILE A 39 3.08 -8.29 13.37
C ILE A 39 4.10 -9.20 14.07
N ALA A 40 4.30 -10.42 13.58
CA ALA A 40 5.28 -11.34 14.16
C ALA A 40 6.70 -10.77 14.08
N LEU A 41 7.09 -10.20 12.92
CA LEU A 41 8.38 -9.58 12.72
C LEU A 41 8.57 -8.31 13.57
N SER A 42 7.50 -7.56 13.87
CA SER A 42 7.61 -6.41 14.77
C SER A 42 7.89 -6.86 16.20
N PHE A 43 7.23 -7.93 16.67
CA PHE A 43 7.56 -8.54 17.97
C PHE A 43 8.98 -9.09 18.01
N VAL A 44 9.45 -9.74 16.95
CA VAL A 44 10.85 -10.20 16.85
C VAL A 44 11.81 -9.02 16.91
N ALA A 45 11.58 -7.96 16.14
CA ALA A 45 12.42 -6.77 16.16
C ALA A 45 12.43 -6.10 17.55
N ILE A 46 11.28 -6.01 18.22
CA ILE A 46 11.18 -5.50 19.60
C ILE A 46 11.96 -6.39 20.57
N GLY A 47 11.86 -7.72 20.45
CA GLY A 47 12.60 -8.67 21.28
C GLY A 47 14.12 -8.55 21.07
N LEU A 48 14.57 -8.40 19.81
CA LEU A 48 15.97 -8.18 19.48
C LEU A 48 16.48 -6.82 19.99
N PHE A 49 15.65 -5.78 19.91
CA PHE A 49 15.94 -4.50 20.55
C PHE A 49 16.07 -4.65 22.07
N ALA A 50 15.17 -5.36 22.74
CA ALA A 50 15.24 -5.58 24.18
C ALA A 50 16.49 -6.38 24.59
N TRP A 51 16.94 -7.31 23.74
CA TRP A 51 18.16 -8.09 23.97
C TRP A 51 19.44 -7.24 23.80
N ARG A 52 19.49 -6.35 22.82
CA ARG A 52 20.63 -5.46 22.55
C ARG A 52 20.16 -4.03 22.28
N PRO A 53 19.75 -3.30 23.32
CA PRO A 53 19.13 -1.99 23.15
C PRO A 53 20.14 -0.93 22.76
N ALA A 54 19.67 0.07 22.02
CA ALA A 54 20.40 1.32 21.88
C ALA A 54 20.15 2.21 23.11
N PRO A 55 21.03 3.18 23.41
CA PRO A 55 20.74 4.17 24.45
C PRO A 55 19.42 4.92 24.16
N LEU A 56 18.84 5.52 25.19
CA LEU A 56 17.51 6.14 25.12
C LEU A 56 17.39 7.16 23.97
N TRP A 57 18.31 8.12 23.90
CA TRP A 57 18.27 9.18 22.87
C TRP A 57 18.43 8.64 21.45
N PRO A 58 19.42 7.79 21.14
CA PRO A 58 19.48 7.06 19.86
C PRO A 58 18.21 6.28 19.52
N THR A 59 17.58 5.64 20.51
CA THR A 59 16.32 4.91 20.29
C THR A 59 15.20 5.87 19.90
N LEU A 60 15.00 6.95 20.67
CA LEU A 60 13.98 7.95 20.38
C LEU A 60 14.20 8.61 19.01
N ALA A 61 15.46 8.91 18.66
CA ALA A 61 15.82 9.44 17.35
C ALA A 61 15.55 8.43 16.22
N SER A 62 15.90 7.15 16.41
CA SER A 62 15.64 6.09 15.42
C SER A 62 14.15 5.92 15.15
N VAL A 63 13.33 5.90 16.20
CA VAL A 63 11.86 5.82 16.10
C VAL A 63 11.30 7.09 15.44
N GLY A 64 11.66 8.27 15.95
CA GLY A 64 11.15 9.55 15.46
C GLY A 64 11.48 9.80 14.00
N ILE A 65 12.71 9.52 13.58
CA ILE A 65 13.10 9.63 12.16
C ILE A 65 12.36 8.59 11.32
N SER A 66 12.20 7.36 11.78
CA SER A 66 11.45 6.32 11.04
C SER A 66 9.99 6.69 10.80
N VAL A 67 9.34 7.35 11.77
CA VAL A 67 7.95 7.85 11.64
C VAL A 67 7.80 8.89 10.53
N VAL A 68 8.86 9.64 10.20
CA VAL A 68 8.85 10.66 9.13
C VAL A 68 9.41 10.12 7.81
N ALA A 69 10.50 9.35 7.88
CA ALA A 69 11.20 8.79 6.74
C ALA A 69 10.41 7.68 6.05
N TYR A 70 9.73 6.80 6.79
CA TYR A 70 8.97 5.73 6.15
C TYR A 70 7.80 6.27 5.31
N PRO A 71 6.98 7.24 5.80
CA PRO A 71 5.96 7.86 4.95
C PRO A 71 6.52 8.64 3.76
N PHE A 72 7.73 9.20 3.88
CA PHE A 72 8.41 9.81 2.75
C PHE A 72 8.75 8.76 1.68
N VAL A 73 9.38 7.66 2.08
CA VAL A 73 9.71 6.56 1.18
C VAL A 73 8.43 5.97 0.56
N TRP A 74 7.36 5.80 1.33
CA TRP A 74 6.06 5.40 0.79
C TRP A 74 5.56 6.36 -0.29
N TYR A 75 5.59 7.67 -0.02
CA TYR A 75 5.23 8.68 -1.02
C TYR A 75 6.05 8.52 -2.30
N LEU A 76 7.36 8.30 -2.18
CA LEU A 76 8.22 8.06 -3.33
C LEU A 76 7.84 6.79 -4.09
N LEU A 77 7.67 5.68 -3.37
CA LEU A 77 7.30 4.40 -3.98
C LEU A 77 5.93 4.48 -4.66
N HIS A 78 4.94 5.07 -3.99
CA HIS A 78 3.59 5.20 -4.53
C HIS A 78 3.59 6.00 -5.84
N ARG A 79 4.27 7.15 -5.85
CA ARG A 79 4.30 8.03 -7.03
C ARG A 79 5.14 7.50 -8.19
N TRP A 80 6.35 7.00 -7.94
CA TRP A 80 7.32 6.70 -9.00
C TRP A 80 7.52 5.21 -9.31
N VAL A 81 7.08 4.33 -8.41
CA VAL A 81 7.16 2.86 -8.60
C VAL A 81 5.78 2.29 -8.87
N LEU A 82 4.82 2.53 -7.98
CA LEU A 82 3.47 1.97 -8.07
C LEU A 82 2.65 2.60 -9.22
N HIS A 83 2.73 3.92 -9.40
CA HIS A 83 2.14 4.65 -10.54
C HIS A 83 3.09 4.78 -11.74
N SER A 84 4.12 3.95 -11.81
CA SER A 84 5.08 4.03 -12.91
C SER A 84 4.45 3.65 -14.25
N ASN A 85 4.97 4.23 -15.33
CA ASN A 85 4.64 3.82 -16.70
C ASN A 85 5.79 3.07 -17.41
N TRP A 86 6.82 2.68 -16.66
CA TRP A 86 8.04 2.06 -17.21
C TRP A 86 8.08 0.55 -16.96
N MET A 87 7.56 0.05 -15.85
CA MET A 87 7.63 -1.38 -15.52
C MET A 87 6.86 -2.24 -16.53
N PHE A 88 5.64 -1.84 -16.92
CA PHE A 88 4.87 -2.61 -17.91
C PHE A 88 5.52 -2.66 -19.30
N LYS A 89 6.45 -1.73 -19.59
CA LYS A 89 7.18 -1.71 -20.87
C LYS A 89 8.26 -2.78 -20.93
N PHE A 90 8.60 -3.39 -19.79
CA PHE A 90 9.59 -4.45 -19.68
C PHE A 90 8.92 -5.73 -19.20
N ALA A 91 8.77 -6.70 -20.10
CA ALA A 91 7.94 -7.90 -19.88
C ALA A 91 8.24 -8.67 -18.56
N PRO A 92 9.50 -8.83 -18.11
CA PRO A 92 9.79 -9.47 -16.82
C PRO A 92 9.20 -8.75 -15.60
N LEU A 93 8.97 -7.44 -15.68
CA LEU A 93 8.41 -6.64 -14.58
C LEU A 93 6.90 -6.43 -14.68
N ALA A 94 6.27 -6.82 -15.79
CA ALA A 94 4.84 -6.61 -16.02
C ALA A 94 3.96 -7.27 -14.94
N ALA A 95 4.29 -8.50 -14.52
CA ALA A 95 3.55 -9.18 -13.45
C ALA A 95 3.69 -8.48 -12.09
N THR A 96 4.90 -7.98 -11.79
CA THR A 96 5.16 -7.21 -10.58
C THR A 96 4.36 -5.91 -10.60
N TRP A 97 4.46 -5.11 -11.65
CA TRP A 97 3.71 -3.86 -11.79
C TRP A 97 2.20 -4.06 -11.68
N LYS A 98 1.69 -5.09 -12.38
CA LYS A 98 0.28 -5.50 -12.31
C LYS A 98 -0.15 -5.71 -10.85
N ARG A 99 0.61 -6.52 -10.11
CA ARG A 99 0.25 -6.94 -8.75
C ARG A 99 0.47 -5.87 -7.68
N ILE A 100 1.52 -5.05 -7.78
CA ILE A 100 1.87 -4.11 -6.71
C ILE A 100 0.89 -2.95 -6.59
N HIS A 101 0.19 -2.58 -7.67
CA HIS A 101 -0.77 -1.47 -7.60
C HIS A 101 -1.83 -1.41 -8.70
N TYR A 102 -1.50 -1.78 -9.94
CA TYR A 102 -2.45 -1.69 -11.05
C TYR A 102 -3.72 -2.51 -10.79
N ASP A 103 -3.61 -3.73 -10.24
CA ASP A 103 -4.77 -4.56 -9.88
C ASP A 103 -5.68 -3.88 -8.85
N HIS A 104 -5.08 -3.13 -7.93
CA HIS A 104 -5.85 -2.37 -6.95
C HIS A 104 -6.57 -1.18 -7.59
N HIS A 105 -5.95 -0.45 -8.52
CA HIS A 105 -6.68 0.58 -9.28
C HIS A 105 -7.76 -0.01 -10.19
N GLN A 106 -7.57 -1.22 -10.70
CA GLN A 106 -8.56 -1.89 -11.53
C GLN A 106 -9.78 -2.40 -10.75
N ASP A 107 -9.58 -2.83 -9.50
CA ASP A 107 -10.67 -3.21 -8.59
C ASP A 107 -10.38 -2.73 -7.16
N PRO A 108 -10.64 -1.44 -6.86
CA PRO A 108 -10.23 -0.82 -5.59
C PRO A 108 -10.85 -1.45 -4.35
N ASN A 109 -11.99 -2.11 -4.51
CA ASN A 109 -12.69 -2.75 -3.39
C ASN A 109 -12.22 -4.19 -3.15
N HIS A 110 -11.46 -4.83 -4.05
CA HIS A 110 -11.00 -6.20 -3.89
C HIS A 110 -9.88 -6.29 -2.85
N LEU A 111 -10.19 -6.90 -1.71
CA LEU A 111 -9.35 -6.91 -0.51
C LEU A 111 -7.99 -7.59 -0.75
N GLU A 112 -7.97 -8.67 -1.51
CA GLU A 112 -6.78 -9.51 -1.71
C GLU A 112 -5.65 -8.82 -2.49
N VAL A 113 -5.99 -7.80 -3.29
CA VAL A 113 -5.02 -7.00 -4.07
C VAL A 113 -4.66 -5.67 -3.40
N LEU A 114 -5.38 -5.29 -2.34
CA LEU A 114 -5.12 -4.08 -1.56
C LEU A 114 -3.84 -4.21 -0.73
N PHE A 115 -3.63 -5.36 -0.08
CA PHE A 115 -2.47 -5.58 0.78
C PHE A 115 -1.16 -5.69 -0.02
N GLY A 116 -0.13 -5.01 0.49
CA GLY A 116 1.24 -5.18 0.04
C GLY A 116 1.75 -6.59 0.30
N ALA A 117 2.21 -7.25 -0.77
CA ALA A 117 2.74 -8.60 -0.67
C ALA A 117 4.05 -8.63 0.15
N LEU A 118 4.23 -9.68 0.96
CA LEU A 118 5.37 -9.82 1.87
C LEU A 118 6.73 -9.62 1.15
N HIS A 119 6.90 -10.23 -0.03
CA HIS A 119 8.16 -10.20 -0.78
C HIS A 119 8.47 -8.83 -1.42
N THR A 120 7.48 -7.95 -1.59
CA THR A 120 7.70 -6.59 -2.13
C THR A 120 7.78 -5.55 -1.02
N THR A 121 6.91 -5.67 -0.01
CA THR A 121 6.74 -4.62 0.99
C THR A 121 7.73 -4.78 2.15
N LEU A 122 8.03 -6.02 2.60
CA LEU A 122 8.99 -6.22 3.70
C LEU A 122 10.40 -5.69 3.37
N PRO A 123 10.99 -5.95 2.19
CA PRO A 123 12.28 -5.36 1.84
C PRO A 123 12.24 -3.83 1.80
N ALA A 124 11.15 -3.24 1.29
CA ALA A 124 10.99 -1.79 1.26
C ALA A 124 10.96 -1.19 2.68
N ILE A 125 10.21 -1.79 3.61
CA ILE A 125 10.20 -1.38 5.03
C ILE A 125 11.61 -1.46 5.62
N ALA A 126 12.27 -2.61 5.45
CA ALA A 126 13.57 -2.87 6.06
C ALA A 126 14.62 -1.88 5.54
N VAL A 127 14.70 -1.68 4.22
CA VAL A 127 15.65 -0.74 3.59
C VAL A 127 15.33 0.71 3.98
N ALA A 128 14.06 1.08 4.08
CA ALA A 128 13.66 2.44 4.44
C ALA A 128 13.95 2.82 5.90
N THR A 129 14.07 1.84 6.80
CA THR A 129 14.11 2.09 8.25
C THR A 129 15.38 1.58 8.93
N ALA A 130 15.72 0.30 8.75
CA ALA A 130 16.78 -0.34 9.52
C ALA A 130 18.17 0.28 9.31
N PRO A 131 18.61 0.65 8.08
CA PRO A 131 19.90 1.31 7.88
C PRO A 131 20.01 2.64 8.63
N ILE A 132 18.94 3.46 8.61
CA ILE A 132 18.92 4.76 9.29
C ILE A 132 19.00 4.54 10.81
N GLY A 133 18.20 3.61 11.35
CA GLY A 133 18.28 3.23 12.76
C GLY A 133 19.66 2.70 13.16
N TYR A 134 20.30 1.93 12.28
CA TYR A 134 21.66 1.41 12.51
C TYR A 134 22.68 2.53 12.64
N LEU A 135 22.63 3.53 11.76
CA LEU A 135 23.54 4.68 11.81
C LEU A 135 23.37 5.52 13.08
N ILE A 136 22.17 5.53 13.67
CA ILE A 136 21.86 6.32 14.88
C ILE A 136 22.22 5.56 16.16
N GLY A 137 21.87 4.28 16.25
CA GLY A 137 21.90 3.50 17.48
C GLY A 137 22.47 2.08 17.35
N GLY A 138 23.21 1.79 16.27
CA GLY A 138 23.73 0.47 15.97
C GLY A 138 22.62 -0.58 15.83
N PHE A 139 22.90 -1.82 16.22
CA PHE A 139 21.93 -2.91 16.12
C PHE A 139 20.59 -2.60 16.81
N GLY A 140 20.62 -2.04 18.02
CA GLY A 140 19.41 -1.67 18.75
C GLY A 140 18.59 -0.60 18.02
N GLY A 141 19.24 0.43 17.49
CA GLY A 141 18.57 1.47 16.69
C GLY A 141 17.95 0.90 15.41
N ALA A 142 18.65 -0.02 14.73
CA ALA A 142 18.14 -0.71 13.55
C ALA A 142 16.86 -1.50 13.85
N MET A 143 16.84 -2.24 14.96
CA MET A 143 15.69 -3.03 15.38
C MET A 143 14.51 -2.15 15.82
N ALA A 144 14.77 -1.04 16.54
CA ALA A 144 13.74 -0.06 16.90
C ALA A 144 13.12 0.60 15.65
N ALA A 145 13.94 0.98 14.68
CA ALA A 145 13.49 1.55 13.40
C ALA A 145 12.68 0.53 12.58
N LEU A 146 13.16 -0.71 12.47
CA LEU A 146 12.47 -1.78 11.76
C LEU A 146 11.10 -2.08 12.38
N ALA A 147 11.04 -2.22 13.70
CA ALA A 147 9.78 -2.40 14.43
C ALA A 147 8.81 -1.25 14.15
N THR A 148 9.31 0.00 14.17
CA THR A 148 8.53 1.19 13.85
C THR A 148 7.97 1.13 12.43
N GLY A 149 8.77 0.75 11.43
CA GLY A 149 8.31 0.62 10.04
C GLY A 149 7.25 -0.47 9.85
N LEU A 150 7.44 -1.62 10.50
CA LEU A 150 6.48 -2.74 10.45
C LEU A 150 5.13 -2.37 11.08
N ILE A 151 5.16 -1.78 12.28
CA ILE A 151 3.94 -1.32 12.97
C ILE A 151 3.25 -0.22 12.16
N THR A 152 4.02 0.73 11.62
CA THR A 152 3.49 1.79 10.75
C THR A 152 2.80 1.19 9.53
N THR A 153 3.40 0.18 8.90
CA THR A 153 2.80 -0.52 7.75
C THR A 153 1.49 -1.19 8.12
N CYS A 154 1.43 -1.91 9.24
CA CYS A 154 0.18 -2.49 9.73
C CYS A 154 -0.89 -1.41 9.94
N PHE A 155 -0.53 -0.28 10.55
CA PHE A 155 -1.48 0.81 10.72
C PHE A 155 -1.97 1.38 9.37
N TYR A 156 -1.07 1.53 8.41
CA TYR A 156 -1.37 2.07 7.08
C TYR A 156 -2.29 1.14 6.31
N GLU A 157 -1.97 -0.14 6.24
CA GLU A 157 -2.77 -1.16 5.56
C GLU A 157 -4.18 -1.27 6.17
N PHE A 158 -4.29 -1.22 7.50
CA PHE A 158 -5.60 -1.24 8.15
C PHE A 158 -6.43 0.00 7.81
N CYS A 159 -5.81 1.19 7.86
CA CYS A 159 -6.48 2.43 7.47
C CYS A 159 -6.85 2.41 5.98
N HIS A 160 -5.99 1.92 5.11
CA HIS A 160 -6.22 1.75 3.68
C HIS A 160 -7.48 0.90 3.42
N CYS A 161 -7.63 -0.24 4.11
CA CYS A 161 -8.85 -1.04 4.03
C CYS A 161 -10.10 -0.26 4.47
N ILE A 162 -10.04 0.51 5.56
CA ILE A 162 -11.18 1.32 6.03
C ILE A 162 -11.57 2.39 5.01
N GLN A 163 -10.59 2.95 4.30
CA GLN A 163 -10.81 3.96 3.27
C GLN A 163 -11.64 3.40 2.11
N HIS A 164 -11.45 2.14 1.73
CA HIS A 164 -12.26 1.44 0.71
C HIS A 164 -13.52 0.74 1.24
N LEU A 165 -13.65 0.54 2.56
CA LEU A 165 -14.85 -0.06 3.17
C LEU A 165 -16.12 0.78 2.91
N ALA A 166 -17.30 0.19 2.72
CA ALA A 166 -18.59 0.91 2.66
C ALA A 166 -19.06 1.44 4.04
N TYR A 167 -18.14 2.03 4.79
CA TYR A 167 -18.31 2.53 6.15
C TYR A 167 -17.92 4.01 6.20
N LYS A 168 -18.70 4.81 6.92
CA LYS A 168 -18.36 6.20 7.25
C LYS A 168 -17.70 6.25 8.64
N PRO A 169 -16.39 6.54 8.72
CA PRO A 169 -15.71 6.65 10.01
C PRO A 169 -16.29 7.75 10.90
N LYS A 170 -16.28 7.52 12.22
CA LYS A 170 -16.62 8.56 13.21
C LYS A 170 -15.50 9.59 13.40
N ASN A 171 -14.25 9.16 13.21
CA ASN A 171 -13.07 10.01 13.36
C ASN A 171 -12.93 10.95 12.15
N LYS A 172 -12.94 12.27 12.38
CA LYS A 172 -12.86 13.30 11.32
C LYS A 172 -11.59 13.21 10.49
N LEU A 173 -10.46 12.87 11.10
CA LEU A 173 -9.18 12.74 10.42
C LEU A 173 -9.19 11.53 9.47
N LEU A 174 -9.76 10.40 9.90
CA LEU A 174 -9.91 9.22 9.05
C LEU A 174 -10.92 9.44 7.91
N VAL A 175 -11.99 10.24 8.14
CA VAL A 175 -12.89 10.69 7.07
C VAL A 175 -12.13 11.50 6.02
N GLU A 176 -11.25 12.40 6.45
CA GLU A 176 -10.44 13.22 5.55
C GLU A 176 -9.45 12.39 4.74
N TRP A 177 -8.74 11.46 5.39
CA TRP A 177 -7.83 10.54 4.70
C TRP A 177 -8.57 9.70 3.66
N LYS A 178 -9.71 9.14 4.05
CA LYS A 178 -10.60 8.41 3.14
C LYS A 178 -11.01 9.26 1.96
N ARG A 179 -11.47 10.49 2.19
CA ARG A 179 -11.93 11.39 1.12
C ARG A 179 -10.82 11.64 0.09
N LYS A 180 -9.58 11.88 0.53
CA LYS A 180 -8.43 12.12 -0.36
C LYS A 180 -8.01 10.86 -1.11
N HIS A 181 -7.92 9.74 -0.41
CA HIS A 181 -7.54 8.47 -1.02
C HIS A 181 -8.60 7.97 -2.02
N MET A 182 -9.88 8.18 -1.74
CA MET A 182 -10.95 7.91 -2.70
C MET A 182 -10.91 8.86 -3.90
N ALA A 183 -10.51 10.13 -3.71
CA ALA A 183 -10.28 11.03 -4.83
C ALA A 183 -9.13 10.52 -5.73
N HIS A 184 -8.05 10.01 -5.13
CA HIS A 184 -6.95 9.39 -5.85
C HIS A 184 -7.40 8.20 -6.74
N HIS A 185 -8.18 7.27 -6.20
CA HIS A 185 -8.63 6.10 -6.99
C HIS A 185 -9.77 6.36 -7.98
N PHE A 186 -10.65 7.33 -7.71
CA PHE A 186 -11.88 7.49 -8.47
C PHE A 186 -11.98 8.79 -9.26
N HIS A 187 -11.06 9.74 -9.05
CA HIS A 187 -11.08 11.06 -9.66
C HIS A 187 -9.77 11.43 -10.38
N ASP A 188 -8.62 11.37 -9.70
CA ASP A 188 -7.32 11.67 -10.33
C ASP A 188 -6.16 10.98 -9.60
N GLU A 189 -5.55 10.00 -10.27
CA GLU A 189 -4.48 9.16 -9.74
C GLU A 189 -3.10 9.86 -9.69
N HIS A 190 -2.99 11.10 -10.16
CA HIS A 190 -1.75 11.88 -10.16
C HIS A 190 -1.58 12.79 -8.93
N GLY A 191 -2.39 12.61 -7.90
CA GLY A 191 -2.25 13.33 -6.63
C GLY A 191 -2.73 12.53 -5.43
N ASN A 192 -2.57 13.09 -4.24
CA ASN A 192 -2.97 12.46 -2.97
C ASN A 192 -2.37 11.05 -2.77
N PHE A 193 -1.06 10.91 -2.96
CA PHE A 193 -0.33 9.64 -2.82
C PHE A 193 -0.19 9.19 -1.34
N GLY A 194 -0.44 10.06 -0.38
CA GLY A 194 -0.54 9.71 1.03
C GLY A 194 -1.69 8.75 1.32
N ILE A 195 -1.54 7.92 2.35
CA ILE A 195 -2.62 7.04 2.86
C ILE A 195 -3.18 7.59 4.18
N THR A 196 -2.33 7.75 5.19
CA THR A 196 -2.71 8.26 6.53
C THR A 196 -2.07 9.61 6.85
N ASN A 197 -1.28 10.16 5.95
CA ASN A 197 -0.79 11.54 6.03
C ASN A 197 -0.51 12.04 4.61
N PHE A 198 -0.71 13.33 4.39
CA PHE A 198 -0.53 14.00 3.09
C PHE A 198 0.52 15.11 3.20
N PHE A 199 1.43 14.98 4.16
CA PHE A 199 2.47 15.99 4.38
C PHE A 199 3.37 16.09 3.16
N TRP A 200 3.88 14.96 2.67
CA TRP A 200 4.73 14.92 1.49
C TRP A 200 4.00 15.33 0.21
N ASP A 201 2.71 15.01 0.09
CA ASP A 201 1.89 15.53 -1.01
C ASP A 201 1.86 17.06 -1.04
N LYS A 202 1.75 17.72 0.13
CA LYS A 202 1.78 19.18 0.20
C LYS A 202 3.16 19.74 -0.15
N ILE A 203 4.23 19.13 0.37
CA ILE A 203 5.60 19.56 0.10
C ILE A 203 5.94 19.46 -1.40
N PHE A 204 5.49 18.39 -2.06
CA PHE A 204 5.81 18.13 -3.47
C PHE A 204 4.69 18.54 -4.45
N GLY A 205 3.69 19.29 -3.99
CA GLY A 205 2.63 19.85 -4.85
C GLY A 205 1.70 18.82 -5.49
N THR A 206 1.51 17.66 -4.86
CA THR A 206 0.58 16.61 -5.31
C THR A 206 -0.65 16.48 -4.42
N HIS A 207 -0.75 17.26 -3.34
CA HIS A 207 -1.99 17.37 -2.56
C HIS A 207 -3.01 18.14 -3.40
N TYR A 208 -4.24 17.62 -3.48
CA TYR A 208 -5.32 18.32 -4.16
C TYR A 208 -6.69 18.05 -3.53
N GLU A 209 -7.58 19.00 -3.73
CA GLU A 209 -9.01 18.90 -3.49
C GLU A 209 -9.75 18.65 -4.79
N ARG A 210 -10.81 17.83 -4.77
CA ARG A 210 -11.54 17.46 -5.99
C ARG A 210 -12.06 18.67 -6.77
N SER A 211 -12.41 19.76 -6.10
CA SER A 211 -12.85 21.01 -6.71
C SER A 211 -11.76 21.71 -7.54
N GLU A 212 -10.48 21.46 -7.25
CA GLU A 212 -9.34 22.06 -7.95
C GLU A 212 -9.06 21.37 -9.29
N ARG A 213 -9.55 20.13 -9.46
CA ARG A 213 -9.39 19.34 -10.67
C ARG A 213 -10.78 18.93 -11.17
N PRO A 214 -11.50 19.77 -11.93
CA PRO A 214 -12.90 19.50 -12.27
C PRO A 214 -13.07 18.26 -13.16
N GLU A 215 -12.08 17.99 -14.01
CA GLU A 215 -12.08 16.83 -14.90
C GLU A 215 -11.58 15.57 -14.18
N LYS A 216 -12.27 14.46 -14.42
CA LYS A 216 -11.84 13.15 -13.97
C LYS A 216 -10.77 12.62 -14.93
N SER A 217 -9.66 12.12 -14.37
CA SER A 217 -8.61 11.48 -15.18
C SER A 217 -9.16 10.26 -15.93
N PRO A 218 -8.84 10.09 -17.22
CA PRO A 218 -9.26 8.93 -18.02
C PRO A 218 -8.56 7.63 -17.60
N THR A 219 -7.47 7.74 -16.82
CA THR A 219 -6.57 6.63 -16.51
C THR A 219 -6.62 6.21 -15.05
N VAL A 220 -7.53 6.75 -14.23
CA VAL A 220 -7.68 6.41 -12.80
C VAL A 220 -7.77 4.92 -12.51
N PHE A 221 -8.28 4.11 -13.44
CA PHE A 221 -8.41 2.67 -13.24
C PHE A 221 -7.30 1.85 -13.91
N ASN A 222 -6.51 2.43 -14.82
CA ASN A 222 -5.53 1.69 -15.63
C ASN A 222 -4.10 2.25 -15.58
N LEU A 223 -3.86 3.35 -14.87
CA LEU A 223 -2.54 3.96 -14.67
C LEU A 223 -1.80 4.24 -15.99
N GLY A 224 -2.55 4.61 -17.05
CA GLY A 224 -2.00 4.90 -18.38
C GLY A 224 -1.83 3.68 -19.28
N TYR A 225 -2.19 2.48 -18.82
CA TYR A 225 -2.13 1.26 -19.63
C TYR A 225 -3.41 1.11 -20.48
N THR A 226 -3.48 1.89 -21.57
CA THR A 226 -4.61 1.89 -22.53
C THR A 226 -4.55 0.73 -23.53
N GLU A 227 -5.56 0.58 -24.39
CA GLU A 227 -5.56 -0.42 -25.46
C GLU A 227 -4.41 -0.21 -26.46
N GLU A 228 -4.10 1.05 -26.77
CA GLU A 228 -2.98 1.43 -27.64
C GLU A 228 -1.64 1.03 -27.02
N VAL A 229 -1.49 1.25 -25.71
CA VAL A 229 -0.29 0.84 -24.97
C VAL A 229 -0.19 -0.69 -24.92
N ALA A 230 -1.29 -1.39 -24.70
CA ALA A 230 -1.33 -2.85 -24.68
C ALA A 230 -0.97 -3.48 -26.03
N LYS A 231 -1.30 -2.84 -27.17
CA LYS A 231 -0.83 -3.30 -28.49
C LYS A 231 0.70 -3.31 -28.60
N LYS A 232 1.38 -2.36 -27.94
CA LYS A 232 2.85 -2.24 -27.95
C LYS A 232 3.52 -3.08 -26.86
N TYR A 233 2.90 -3.19 -25.69
CA TYR A 233 3.43 -3.87 -24.52
C TYR A 233 2.40 -4.85 -23.96
N PRO A 234 2.14 -5.99 -24.62
CA PRO A 234 0.95 -6.81 -24.38
C PRO A 234 0.93 -7.56 -23.04
N LYS A 235 2.06 -7.64 -22.35
CA LYS A 235 2.24 -8.61 -21.26
C LYS A 235 1.25 -8.44 -20.11
N VAL A 236 0.91 -7.20 -19.73
CA VAL A 236 -0.08 -6.97 -18.66
C VAL A 236 -1.48 -7.36 -19.13
N ALA A 237 -1.83 -7.11 -20.39
CA ALA A 237 -3.13 -7.48 -20.95
C ALA A 237 -3.28 -9.00 -21.04
N GLU A 238 -2.24 -9.72 -21.48
CA GLU A 238 -2.21 -11.20 -21.46
C GLU A 238 -2.46 -11.76 -20.06
N LEU A 239 -1.83 -11.17 -19.04
CA LEU A 239 -1.99 -11.59 -17.64
C LEU A 239 -3.35 -11.22 -17.04
N SER A 240 -4.05 -10.25 -17.64
CA SER A 240 -5.32 -9.72 -17.13
C SER A 240 -6.54 -10.25 -17.91
N GLY A 241 -6.33 -11.01 -18.99
CA GLY A 241 -7.42 -11.39 -19.91
C GLY A 241 -7.94 -10.24 -20.77
N GLY A 242 -7.12 -9.19 -20.98
CA GLY A 242 -7.48 -8.00 -21.76
C GLY A 242 -7.15 -6.68 -21.04
N VAL A 243 -7.53 -5.56 -21.66
CA VAL A 243 -7.49 -4.24 -21.03
C VAL A 243 -8.86 -3.92 -20.46
N ALA A 244 -8.93 -3.71 -19.15
CA ALA A 244 -10.18 -3.42 -18.48
C ALA A 244 -10.71 -2.03 -18.85
N LYS A 245 -12.02 -1.94 -19.12
CA LYS A 245 -12.72 -0.72 -19.57
C LYS A 245 -13.77 -0.27 -18.56
N GLY A 246 -14.05 1.03 -18.55
CA GLY A 246 -15.12 1.62 -17.75
C GLY A 246 -14.88 1.55 -16.23
N HIS A 247 -15.93 1.81 -15.45
CA HIS A 247 -15.86 1.83 -13.99
C HIS A 247 -15.93 0.40 -13.41
N PRO A 248 -15.15 0.05 -12.37
CA PRO A 248 -15.12 -1.31 -11.79
C PRO A 248 -16.49 -1.86 -11.41
N ARG A 249 -17.35 -1.02 -10.82
CA ARG A 249 -18.75 -1.36 -10.46
C ARG A 249 -19.62 -1.92 -11.61
N TYR A 250 -19.27 -1.68 -12.88
CA TYR A 250 -20.03 -2.15 -14.04
C TYR A 250 -19.33 -3.31 -14.79
N ARG A 251 -18.18 -3.77 -14.29
CA ARG A 251 -17.48 -4.94 -14.83
C ARG A 251 -18.09 -6.14 -14.11
N GLY A 252 -18.72 -7.04 -14.88
CA GLY A 252 -19.47 -8.19 -14.37
C GLY A 252 -18.64 -9.13 -13.52
#